data_AF-A0A1W6PNZ0-F1
#
_entry.id   AF-A0A1W6PNZ0-F1
#
_cell.length_a   1.000
_cell.length_b   1.000
_cell.length_c   1.000
_cell.angle_alpha   90.00
_cell.angle_beta   90.00
_cell.angle_gamma   90.00
#
_symmetry.space_group_name_H-M   'P 1'
#
loop_
_entity.id
_entity.type
_entity.pdbx_description
1 polymer ?
#
loop_
_entity_poly.entity_id
_entity_poly.type
_entity_poly.pdbx_seq_one_letter_code
_entity_poly.pdbx_strand_id
1 'polypeptide(L)'
;MGVTILGQSVTKWPEILRERMALGRLAFSLSKRSREESWSLRGWAIAVAAISTGGALLTGALAGWYSWHEQKARLDQSMVATTRAIIKATEYELDKVVALARGLAIAPSLQSGDINSYEKRARALIQPFGYFFVLTDSGSSKDLFDTTVPPGTGYPVLPSEWMRDLENMQTPIVRPLFQRPADGMWTALCR
;
A
#
# COMPACT_ATOMS: atom_id res chain seq x y z
N MET A 1 -13.76 15.37 46.47
CA MET A 1 -12.72 14.34 46.32
C MET A 1 -11.39 15.05 46.17
N GLY A 2 -10.62 15.11 47.26
CA GLY A 2 -9.33 15.80 47.32
C GLY A 2 -8.19 14.80 47.26
N VAL A 3 -7.19 15.09 46.43
CA VAL A 3 -5.91 14.40 46.43
C VAL A 3 -4.88 15.39 46.94
N THR A 4 -4.43 15.14 48.17
CA THR A 4 -3.32 15.83 48.82
C THR A 4 -2.02 15.17 48.35
N ILE A 5 -1.16 15.89 47.64
CA ILE A 5 0.24 15.48 47.43
C ILE A 5 1.10 16.40 48.28
N LEU A 6 1.71 15.79 49.30
CA LEU A 6 2.66 16.37 50.23
C LEU A 6 3.83 17.03 49.49
N GLY A 7 4.22 18.19 49.99
CA GLY A 7 5.36 18.95 49.51
C GLY A 7 6.70 18.23 49.70
N GLN A 8 7.59 18.52 48.76
CA GLN A 8 9.03 18.43 48.93
C GLN A 8 9.60 19.79 48.55
N SER A 9 10.19 20.45 49.54
CA SER A 9 10.74 21.79 49.47
C SER A 9 11.89 21.87 48.47
N VAL A 10 11.77 22.79 47.52
CA VAL A 10 12.83 23.24 46.61
C VAL A 10 13.80 24.13 47.40
N THR A 11 14.71 23.52 48.18
CA THR A 11 15.70 24.27 49.00
C THR A 11 17.11 23.67 48.97
N LYS A 12 17.47 22.92 47.92
CA LYS A 12 18.86 22.39 47.72
C LYS A 12 19.59 22.91 46.48
N TRP A 13 19.15 24.02 45.90
CA TRP A 13 19.81 24.61 44.73
C TRP A 13 21.21 25.24 44.98
N PRO A 14 21.55 25.80 46.15
CA PRO A 14 22.90 26.37 46.34
C PRO A 14 23.98 25.33 46.72
N GLU A 15 23.59 24.09 47.04
CA GLU A 15 24.51 23.02 47.44
C GLU A 15 24.95 22.17 46.23
N ILE A 16 24.00 21.83 45.35
CA ILE A 16 24.28 21.07 44.11
C ILE A 16 25.15 21.88 43.14
N LEU A 17 24.99 23.21 43.09
CA LEU A 17 25.87 24.10 42.30
C LEU A 17 27.28 24.21 42.88
N ARG A 18 27.44 24.06 44.20
CA ARG A 18 28.74 24.10 44.87
C ARG A 18 29.50 22.79 44.68
N GLU A 19 28.81 21.65 44.70
CA GLU A 19 29.38 20.34 44.38
C GLU A 19 29.79 20.21 42.90
N ARG A 20 28.99 20.73 41.96
CA ARG A 20 29.36 20.71 40.53
C ARG A 20 30.54 21.64 40.20
N MET A 21 30.72 22.74 40.93
CA MET A 21 31.91 23.59 40.80
C MET A 21 33.16 22.97 41.45
N ALA A 22 33.01 22.23 42.56
CA ALA A 22 34.10 21.47 43.16
C ALA A 22 34.56 20.31 42.26
N LEU A 23 33.61 19.61 41.62
CA LEU A 23 33.90 18.57 40.63
C LEU A 23 34.53 19.15 39.35
N GLY A 24 34.11 20.35 38.91
CA GLY A 24 34.77 21.07 37.82
C GLY A 24 36.21 21.47 38.14
N ARG A 25 36.50 21.87 39.39
CA ARG A 25 37.88 22.17 39.82
C ARG A 25 38.74 20.93 40.01
N LEU A 26 38.17 19.81 40.44
CA LEU A 26 38.89 18.55 40.60
C LEU A 26 39.19 17.89 39.24
N ALA A 27 38.27 17.96 38.28
CA ALA A 27 38.53 17.53 36.90
C ALA A 27 39.62 18.38 36.23
N PHE A 28 39.64 19.69 36.51
CA PHE A 28 40.69 20.59 36.03
C PHE A 28 42.03 20.44 36.77
N SER A 29 42.02 20.07 38.07
CA SER A 29 43.24 19.85 38.83
C SER A 29 43.90 18.50 38.53
N LEU A 30 43.13 17.49 38.12
CA LEU A 30 43.68 16.21 37.66
C LEU A 30 44.31 16.32 36.26
N SER A 31 43.87 17.26 35.42
CA SER A 31 44.54 17.52 34.13
C SER A 31 45.87 18.26 34.26
N LYS A 32 46.21 18.77 35.45
CA LYS A 32 47.44 19.55 35.69
C LYS A 32 48.61 18.71 36.22
N ARG A 33 48.40 17.41 36.47
CA ARG A 33 49.42 16.46 36.96
C ARG A 33 49.87 15.46 35.89
N SER A 34 49.96 15.90 34.63
CA SER A 34 50.65 15.17 33.56
C SER A 34 51.83 16.00 33.04
N ARG A 35 52.62 16.56 33.96
CA ARG A 35 53.72 17.49 33.64
C ARG A 35 55.12 16.89 33.81
N GLU A 36 55.26 15.57 33.94
CA GLU A 36 56.57 14.92 34.01
C GLU A 36 56.65 13.57 33.27
N GLU A 37 55.84 13.40 32.22
CA GLU A 37 56.18 12.45 31.16
C GLU A 37 56.13 13.27 29.87
N SER A 38 57.29 13.49 29.26
CA SER A 38 57.45 14.34 28.08
C SER A 38 56.84 13.66 26.85
N TRP A 39 55.51 13.56 26.84
CA TRP A 39 54.76 13.34 25.63
C TRP A 39 55.06 14.51 24.69
N SER A 40 55.78 14.18 23.62
CA SER A 40 56.08 15.05 22.49
C SER A 40 54.83 15.86 22.12
N LEU A 41 54.96 17.18 21.90
CA LEU A 41 53.87 18.07 21.49
C LEU A 41 53.00 17.49 20.35
N ARG A 42 53.62 16.64 19.51
CA ARG A 42 52.95 15.91 18.43
C ARG A 42 51.85 14.98 18.94
N GLY A 43 52.06 14.28 20.06
CA GLY A 43 51.09 13.35 20.66
C GLY A 43 49.84 14.05 21.21
N TRP A 44 50.00 15.21 21.83
CA TRP A 44 48.85 15.99 22.31
C TRP A 44 48.01 16.55 21.17
N ALA A 45 48.66 17.06 20.11
CA ALA A 45 47.96 17.52 18.91
C ALA A 45 47.18 16.38 18.23
N ILE A 46 47.75 15.17 18.15
CA ILE A 46 47.07 13.98 17.63
C ILE A 46 45.89 13.58 18.51
N ALA A 47 46.02 13.63 19.83
CA ALA A 47 44.93 13.29 20.75
C ALA A 47 43.72 14.24 20.60
N VAL A 48 43.97 15.55 20.52
CA VAL A 48 42.90 16.54 20.31
C VAL A 48 42.25 16.35 18.95
N ALA A 49 43.04 16.15 17.88
CA ALA A 49 42.51 15.88 16.55
C ALA A 49 41.69 14.58 16.48
N ALA A 50 42.12 13.54 17.20
CA ALA A 50 41.39 12.27 17.27
C ALA A 50 40.05 12.43 18.00
N ILE A 51 40.01 13.18 19.11
CA ILE A 51 38.77 13.43 19.86
C ILE A 51 37.79 14.27 19.03
N SER A 52 38.26 15.34 18.38
CA SER A 52 37.40 16.18 17.55
C SER A 52 36.84 15.41 16.36
N THR A 53 37.68 14.61 15.71
CA THR A 53 37.27 13.78 14.56
C THR A 53 36.30 12.68 15.01
N GLY A 54 36.58 12.01 16.14
CA GLY A 54 35.71 10.99 16.70
C GLY A 54 34.32 11.54 17.07
N GLY A 55 34.27 12.71 17.71
CA GLY A 55 33.02 13.38 18.06
C GLY A 55 32.18 13.75 16.83
N ALA A 56 32.81 14.26 15.77
CA ALA A 56 32.15 14.58 14.52
C ALA A 56 31.57 13.32 13.84
N LEU A 57 32.35 12.22 13.79
CA LEU A 57 31.90 10.96 13.21
C LEU A 57 30.73 10.35 13.98
N LEU A 58 30.78 10.35 15.31
CA LEU A 58 29.68 9.84 16.15
C LEU A 58 28.40 10.65 15.95
N THR A 59 28.51 11.98 15.90
CA THR A 59 27.34 12.85 15.68
C THR A 59 26.73 12.61 14.31
N GLY A 60 27.56 12.50 13.26
CA GLY A 60 27.10 12.17 11.91
C GLY A 60 26.44 10.80 11.83
N ALA A 61 27.01 9.78 12.48
CA ALA A 61 26.44 8.43 12.51
C ALA A 61 25.08 8.40 13.22
N LEU A 62 24.94 9.06 14.37
CA LEU A 62 23.67 9.14 15.11
C LEU A 62 22.60 9.91 14.33
N ALA A 63 22.96 11.04 13.72
CA ALA A 63 22.04 11.81 12.89
C ALA A 63 21.59 11.01 11.65
N GLY A 64 22.51 10.31 11.00
CA GLY A 64 22.21 9.41 9.89
C GLY A 64 21.30 8.26 10.29
N TRP A 65 21.57 7.62 11.43
CA TRP A 65 20.75 6.55 11.98
C TRP A 65 19.32 7.00 12.29
N TYR A 66 19.17 8.16 12.94
CA TYR A 66 17.86 8.73 13.27
C TYR A 66 17.07 9.09 12.00
N SER A 67 17.73 9.76 11.04
CA SER A 67 17.14 10.11 9.74
C SER A 67 16.71 8.86 8.96
N TRP A 68 17.53 7.81 8.97
CA TRP A 68 17.19 6.53 8.34
C TRP A 68 15.93 5.90 8.93
N HIS A 69 15.79 5.93 10.26
CA HIS A 69 14.61 5.40 10.93
C HIS A 69 13.34 6.19 10.58
N GLU A 70 13.41 7.51 10.55
CA GLU A 70 12.28 8.35 10.14
C GLU A 70 11.89 8.15 8.68
N GLN A 71 12.87 8.08 7.78
CA GLN A 71 12.64 7.85 6.35
C GLN A 71 11.98 6.50 6.11
N LYS A 72 12.44 5.45 6.81
CA LYS A 72 11.84 4.13 6.72
C LYS A 72 10.38 4.13 7.18
N ALA A 73 10.08 4.75 8.33
CA ALA A 73 8.71 4.85 8.83
C ALA A 73 7.78 5.58 7.84
N ARG A 74 8.27 6.66 7.19
CA ARG A 74 7.50 7.38 6.16
C ARG A 74 7.28 6.52 4.91
N LEU A 75 8.29 5.77 4.48
CA LEU A 75 8.20 4.90 3.31
C LEU A 75 7.16 3.79 3.55
N ASP A 76 7.21 3.13 4.71
CA ASP A 76 6.25 2.10 5.08
C ASP A 76 4.82 2.65 5.11
N GLN A 77 4.61 3.83 5.71
CA GLN A 77 3.31 4.50 5.71
C GLN A 77 2.82 4.85 4.31
N SER A 78 3.71 5.36 3.44
CA SER A 78 3.36 5.71 2.06
C SER A 78 2.99 4.49 1.22
N MET A 79 3.69 3.36 1.41
CA MET A 79 3.39 2.10 0.74
C MET A 79 2.03 1.57 1.19
N VAL A 80 1.77 1.53 2.50
CA VAL A 80 0.47 1.09 3.03
C VAL A 80 -0.68 1.98 2.54
N ALA A 81 -0.50 3.29 2.54
CA ALA A 81 -1.50 4.23 2.03
C ALA A 81 -1.76 4.00 0.53
N THR A 82 -0.71 3.82 -0.26
CA THR A 82 -0.81 3.56 -1.70
C THR A 82 -1.50 2.23 -1.99
N THR A 83 -1.10 1.15 -1.30
CA THR A 83 -1.75 -0.16 -1.44
C THR A 83 -3.24 -0.09 -1.07
N ARG A 84 -3.61 0.60 0.01
CA ARG A 84 -5.02 0.81 0.36
C ARG A 84 -5.78 1.60 -0.70
N ALA A 85 -5.16 2.62 -1.30
CA ALA A 85 -5.77 3.38 -2.38
C ALA A 85 -5.99 2.51 -3.62
N ILE A 86 -5.02 1.66 -3.98
CA ILE A 86 -5.14 0.72 -5.10
C ILE A 86 -6.26 -0.29 -4.83
N ILE A 87 -6.28 -0.94 -3.66
CA ILE A 87 -7.32 -1.91 -3.28
C ILE A 87 -8.71 -1.25 -3.39
N LYS A 88 -8.87 -0.06 -2.82
CA LYS A 88 -10.14 0.66 -2.84
C LYS A 88 -10.58 1.05 -4.25
N ALA A 89 -9.63 1.46 -5.11
CA ALA A 89 -9.91 1.77 -6.51
C ALA A 89 -10.36 0.52 -7.28
N THR A 90 -9.72 -0.62 -7.03
CA THR A 90 -10.09 -1.91 -7.63
C THR A 90 -11.47 -2.38 -7.16
N GLU A 91 -11.77 -2.31 -5.86
CA GLU A 91 -13.09 -2.65 -5.31
C GLU A 91 -14.20 -1.83 -5.95
N TYR A 92 -14.01 -0.51 -6.10
CA TYR A 92 -14.99 0.36 -6.74
C TYR A 92 -15.23 0.01 -8.21
N GLU A 93 -14.18 -0.40 -8.92
CA GLU A 93 -14.32 -0.82 -10.32
C GLU A 93 -15.07 -2.16 -10.45
N LEU A 94 -14.78 -3.12 -9.57
CA LEU A 94 -15.51 -4.39 -9.53
C LEU A 94 -16.99 -4.20 -9.19
N ASP A 95 -17.30 -3.33 -8.22
CA ASP A 95 -18.69 -3.02 -7.85
C ASP A 95 -19.48 -2.43 -9.02
N LYS A 96 -18.86 -1.57 -9.85
CA LYS A 96 -19.50 -1.07 -11.07
C LYS A 96 -19.80 -2.18 -12.06
N VAL A 97 -18.84 -3.08 -12.30
CA VAL A 97 -19.01 -4.20 -13.23
C VAL A 97 -20.13 -5.12 -12.75
N VAL A 98 -20.17 -5.44 -11.46
CA VAL A 98 -21.25 -6.26 -10.85
C VAL A 98 -22.59 -5.56 -10.92
N ALA A 99 -22.66 -4.25 -10.66
CA ALA A 99 -23.91 -3.49 -10.76
C ALA A 99 -24.45 -3.45 -12.20
N LEU A 100 -23.56 -3.26 -13.20
CA LEU A 100 -23.92 -3.33 -14.62
C LEU A 100 -24.42 -4.72 -15.01
N ALA A 101 -23.71 -5.78 -14.63
CA ALA A 101 -24.09 -7.16 -14.90
C ALA A 101 -25.46 -7.50 -14.28
N ARG A 102 -25.70 -7.10 -13.02
CA ARG A 102 -27.01 -7.27 -12.35
C ARG A 102 -28.12 -6.49 -13.05
N GLY A 103 -27.86 -5.25 -13.46
CA GLY A 103 -28.83 -4.43 -14.19
C GLY A 103 -29.23 -5.04 -15.53
N LEU A 104 -28.27 -5.65 -16.23
CA LEU A 104 -28.50 -6.38 -17.47
C LEU A 104 -29.26 -7.70 -17.22
N ALA A 105 -28.94 -8.43 -16.16
CA ALA A 105 -29.60 -9.68 -15.79
C ALA A 105 -31.10 -9.52 -15.46
N ILE A 106 -31.52 -8.36 -14.95
CA ILE A 106 -32.94 -8.07 -14.64
C ILE A 106 -33.68 -7.35 -15.78
N ALA A 107 -33.04 -7.15 -16.93
CA ALA A 107 -33.63 -6.38 -18.02
C ALA A 107 -34.91 -7.04 -18.56
N PRO A 108 -36.03 -6.31 -18.74
CA PRO A 108 -37.29 -6.87 -19.24
C PRO A 108 -37.18 -7.54 -20.61
N SER A 109 -36.28 -7.06 -21.48
CA SER A 109 -36.02 -7.65 -22.79
C SER A 109 -35.54 -9.10 -22.69
N LEU A 110 -34.78 -9.43 -21.64
CA LEU A 110 -34.33 -10.79 -21.37
C LEU A 110 -35.51 -11.69 -20.95
N GLN A 111 -36.44 -11.17 -20.15
CA GLN A 111 -37.66 -11.90 -19.73
C GLN A 111 -38.63 -12.12 -20.90
N SER A 112 -38.71 -11.17 -21.83
CA SER A 112 -39.55 -11.29 -23.03
C SER A 112 -38.97 -12.18 -24.13
N GLY A 113 -37.71 -12.63 -23.99
CA GLY A 113 -37.02 -13.42 -25.02
C GLY A 113 -36.56 -12.62 -26.25
N ASP A 114 -36.68 -11.30 -26.25
CA ASP A 114 -36.21 -10.44 -27.34
C ASP A 114 -34.70 -10.15 -27.20
N ILE A 115 -33.91 -11.12 -27.66
CA ILE A 115 -32.44 -11.08 -27.62
C ILE A 115 -31.89 -9.92 -28.47
N ASN A 116 -32.52 -9.57 -29.58
CA ASN A 116 -32.04 -8.51 -30.47
C ASN A 116 -32.16 -7.12 -29.83
N SER A 117 -33.28 -6.83 -29.16
CA SER A 117 -33.45 -5.58 -28.41
C SER A 117 -32.55 -5.54 -27.18
N TYR A 118 -32.33 -6.68 -26.53
CA TYR A 118 -31.40 -6.79 -25.40
C TYR A 118 -29.95 -6.54 -25.83
N GLU A 119 -29.48 -7.13 -26.93
CA GLU A 119 -28.13 -6.91 -27.46
C GLU A 119 -27.88 -5.42 -27.76
N LYS A 120 -28.81 -4.75 -28.44
CA LYS A 120 -28.69 -3.31 -28.75
C LYS A 120 -28.56 -2.47 -27.48
N ARG A 121 -29.37 -2.78 -26.46
CA ARG A 121 -29.33 -2.07 -25.17
C ARG A 121 -28.06 -2.37 -24.40
N ALA A 122 -27.62 -3.63 -24.37
CA ALA A 122 -26.37 -4.02 -23.76
C ALA A 122 -25.20 -3.29 -24.43
N ARG A 123 -25.08 -3.34 -25.75
CA ARG A 123 -24.03 -2.67 -26.52
C ARG A 123 -23.98 -1.17 -26.24
N ALA A 124 -25.12 -0.49 -26.23
CA ALA A 124 -25.20 0.94 -25.91
C ALA A 124 -24.77 1.26 -24.47
N LEU A 125 -25.09 0.39 -23.51
CA LEU A 125 -24.72 0.57 -22.10
C LEU A 125 -23.24 0.31 -21.85
N ILE A 126 -22.62 -0.60 -22.59
CA ILE A 126 -21.25 -1.06 -22.32
C ILE A 126 -20.21 -0.24 -23.11
N GLN A 127 -20.57 0.29 -24.28
CA GLN A 127 -19.68 1.07 -25.15
C GLN A 127 -18.88 2.18 -24.44
N PRO A 128 -19.44 2.95 -23.49
CA PRO A 128 -18.68 3.99 -22.78
C PRO A 128 -17.58 3.46 -21.85
N PHE A 129 -17.69 2.20 -21.41
CA PHE A 129 -16.81 1.61 -20.40
C PHE A 129 -15.71 0.72 -20.98
N GLY A 130 -15.76 0.43 -22.29
CA GLY A 130 -14.78 -0.46 -22.94
C GLY A 130 -14.82 -1.91 -22.46
N TYR A 131 -15.86 -2.32 -21.73
CA TYR A 131 -16.09 -3.72 -21.41
C TYR A 131 -16.75 -4.45 -22.57
N PHE A 132 -16.90 -5.75 -22.42
CA PHE A 132 -17.67 -6.59 -23.32
C PHE A 132 -18.57 -7.48 -22.47
N PHE A 133 -19.69 -7.86 -23.04
CA PHE A 133 -20.67 -8.71 -22.41
C PHE A 133 -21.00 -9.87 -23.34
N VAL A 134 -21.04 -11.06 -22.76
CA VAL A 134 -21.40 -12.30 -23.45
C VAL A 134 -22.55 -12.93 -22.68
N LEU A 135 -23.66 -13.17 -23.36
CA LEU A 135 -24.77 -13.92 -22.80
C LEU A 135 -24.70 -15.35 -23.31
N THR A 136 -24.65 -16.32 -22.40
CA THR A 136 -24.73 -17.74 -22.70
C THR A 136 -26.05 -18.32 -22.23
N ASP A 137 -26.55 -19.29 -22.98
CA ASP A 137 -27.70 -20.10 -22.53
C ASP A 137 -27.27 -20.99 -21.36
N SER A 138 -28.17 -21.16 -20.38
CA SER A 138 -27.92 -22.03 -19.22
C SER A 138 -27.95 -23.52 -19.58
N GLY A 139 -28.60 -23.90 -20.69
CA GLY A 139 -28.75 -25.29 -21.10
C GLY A 139 -27.85 -25.72 -22.27
N SER A 140 -27.20 -24.77 -22.93
CA SER A 140 -26.31 -25.06 -24.05
C SER A 140 -25.04 -24.22 -23.93
N SER A 141 -23.88 -24.80 -24.26
CA SER A 141 -22.59 -24.09 -24.36
C SER A 141 -22.56 -23.02 -25.47
N LYS A 142 -23.73 -22.53 -25.88
CA LYS A 142 -23.91 -21.67 -27.02
C LYS A 142 -24.13 -20.24 -26.54
N ASP A 143 -23.30 -19.36 -27.09
CA ASP A 143 -23.43 -17.93 -26.91
C ASP A 143 -24.70 -17.45 -27.62
N LEU A 144 -25.56 -16.77 -26.87
CA LEU A 144 -26.77 -16.13 -27.35
C LEU A 144 -26.43 -14.80 -28.04
N PHE A 145 -25.49 -14.04 -27.47
CA PHE A 145 -24.79 -12.97 -28.17
C PHE A 145 -23.49 -12.57 -27.47
N ASP A 146 -22.59 -11.97 -28.24
CA ASP A 146 -21.34 -11.36 -27.79
C ASP A 146 -21.24 -9.93 -28.34
N THR A 147 -21.08 -8.94 -27.47
CA THR A 147 -20.95 -7.53 -27.88
C THR A 147 -19.63 -7.21 -28.57
N THR A 148 -18.65 -8.12 -28.60
CA THR A 148 -17.37 -7.91 -29.29
C THR A 148 -17.46 -8.14 -30.79
N VAL A 149 -18.42 -8.95 -31.23
CA VAL A 149 -18.65 -9.22 -32.65
C VAL A 149 -19.81 -8.35 -33.18
N PRO A 150 -19.83 -8.04 -34.49
CA PRO A 150 -20.96 -7.33 -35.09
C PRO A 150 -22.28 -8.11 -34.93
N PRO A 151 -23.43 -7.42 -34.85
CA PRO A 151 -24.72 -8.08 -34.75
C PRO A 151 -24.94 -9.05 -35.93
N GLY A 152 -25.38 -10.28 -35.63
CA GLY A 152 -25.73 -11.27 -36.64
C GLY A 152 -24.58 -12.12 -37.19
N THR A 153 -23.34 -11.95 -36.71
CA THR A 153 -22.28 -12.93 -36.96
C THR A 153 -22.45 -14.15 -36.06
N GLY A 154 -22.17 -15.35 -36.58
CA GLY A 154 -22.23 -16.57 -35.76
C GLY A 154 -21.30 -16.47 -34.56
N TYR A 155 -21.83 -16.72 -33.36
CA TYR A 155 -21.07 -16.58 -32.13
C TYR A 155 -20.12 -17.77 -31.92
N PRO A 156 -18.87 -17.53 -31.51
CA PRO A 156 -17.95 -18.61 -31.16
C PRO A 156 -18.50 -19.40 -29.97
N VAL A 157 -18.35 -20.72 -30.00
CA VAL A 157 -18.68 -21.57 -28.86
C VAL A 157 -17.57 -21.36 -27.82
N LEU A 158 -17.92 -20.80 -26.66
CA LEU A 158 -16.97 -20.71 -25.55
C LEU A 158 -16.54 -22.13 -25.15
N PRO A 159 -15.26 -22.37 -24.84
CA PRO A 159 -14.78 -23.66 -24.33
C PRO A 159 -15.64 -24.15 -23.15
N SER A 160 -16.05 -25.41 -23.15
CA SER A 160 -16.91 -25.99 -22.11
C SER A 160 -16.29 -25.98 -20.72
N GLU A 161 -14.96 -25.98 -20.64
CA GLU A 161 -14.18 -25.78 -19.41
C GLU A 161 -14.38 -24.39 -18.78
N TRP A 162 -14.74 -23.38 -19.57
CA TRP A 162 -15.08 -22.04 -19.06
C TRP A 162 -16.46 -22.02 -18.40
N MET A 163 -17.33 -22.98 -18.74
CA MET A 163 -18.70 -23.09 -18.25
C MET A 163 -18.87 -24.09 -17.11
N ARG A 164 -18.01 -25.11 -17.02
CA ARG A 164 -18.11 -26.24 -16.08
C ARG A 164 -18.22 -25.88 -14.60
N ASP A 165 -17.59 -24.79 -14.20
CA ASP A 165 -17.58 -24.35 -12.80
C ASP A 165 -18.66 -23.28 -12.50
N LEU A 166 -19.40 -22.84 -13.52
CA LEU A 166 -20.39 -21.76 -13.43
C LEU A 166 -21.81 -22.27 -13.15
N GLU A 167 -22.10 -23.55 -13.38
CA GLU A 167 -23.44 -24.14 -13.18
C GLU A 167 -23.82 -24.32 -11.70
N ASN A 168 -22.84 -24.40 -10.79
CA ASN A 168 -23.08 -24.80 -9.40
C ASN A 168 -22.99 -23.67 -8.37
N MET A 169 -22.70 -22.43 -8.76
CA MET A 169 -22.45 -21.32 -7.81
C MET A 169 -23.33 -20.11 -8.10
N GLN A 170 -24.12 -19.67 -7.11
CA GLN A 170 -24.99 -18.48 -7.17
C GLN A 170 -24.26 -17.16 -6.86
N THR A 171 -22.95 -17.18 -6.67
CA THR A 171 -22.13 -16.02 -6.33
C THR A 171 -21.37 -15.53 -7.55
N PRO A 172 -21.19 -14.20 -7.71
CA PRO A 172 -20.41 -13.69 -8.83
C PRO A 172 -18.95 -14.14 -8.73
N ILE A 173 -18.40 -14.68 -9.82
CA ILE A 173 -17.03 -15.21 -9.87
C ILE A 173 -16.20 -14.42 -10.86
N VAL A 174 -15.06 -13.92 -10.40
CA VAL A 174 -14.02 -13.33 -11.26
C VAL A 174 -12.99 -14.42 -11.56
N ARG A 175 -12.82 -14.76 -12.84
CA ARG A 175 -11.82 -15.73 -13.30
C ARG A 175 -10.44 -15.07 -13.49
N PRO A 176 -9.34 -15.83 -13.32
CA PRO A 176 -8.02 -15.37 -13.72
C PRO A 176 -7.97 -15.08 -15.22
N LEU A 177 -7.03 -14.22 -15.62
CA LEU A 177 -6.85 -13.78 -17.00
C LEU A 177 -6.67 -14.98 -17.95
N PHE A 178 -7.45 -15.00 -19.02
CA PHE A 178 -7.32 -15.97 -20.11
C PHE A 178 -7.29 -15.23 -21.45
N GLN A 179 -6.73 -15.89 -22.46
CA GLN A 179 -6.71 -15.36 -23.82
C GLN A 179 -8.00 -15.76 -24.55
N ARG A 180 -8.73 -14.78 -25.08
CA ARG A 180 -10.01 -15.04 -25.76
C ARG A 180 -9.77 -15.52 -27.20
N PRO A 181 -10.43 -16.62 -27.65
CA PRO A 181 -10.32 -17.13 -29.02
C PRO A 181 -10.81 -16.18 -30.12
N ALA A 182 -11.75 -15.28 -29.80
CA ALA A 182 -12.38 -14.41 -30.79
C ALA A 182 -11.45 -13.29 -31.31
N ASP A 183 -10.64 -12.70 -30.43
CA ASP A 183 -9.81 -11.52 -30.71
C ASP A 183 -8.35 -11.66 -30.23
N GLY A 184 -8.00 -12.73 -29.51
CA GLY A 184 -6.66 -12.95 -28.96
C GLY A 184 -6.33 -12.08 -27.74
N MET A 185 -7.29 -11.33 -27.19
CA MET A 185 -7.08 -10.42 -26.06
C MET A 185 -7.06 -11.16 -24.72
N TRP A 186 -6.20 -10.72 -23.80
CA TRP A 186 -6.22 -11.17 -22.41
C TRP A 186 -7.40 -10.54 -21.67
N THR A 187 -8.24 -11.38 -21.08
CA THR A 187 -9.48 -10.92 -20.49
C THR A 187 -9.85 -11.68 -19.22
N ALA A 188 -10.57 -11.02 -18.33
CA ALA A 188 -11.12 -11.62 -17.12
C ALA A 188 -12.64 -11.67 -17.28
N LEU A 189 -13.23 -12.83 -17.00
CA LEU A 189 -14.68 -13.02 -17.05
C LEU A 189 -15.25 -12.85 -15.64
N CYS A 190 -16.29 -12.03 -15.53
CA CYS A 190 -17.12 -11.88 -14.35
C CYS A 190 -18.54 -12.28 -14.74
N ARG A 191 -19.08 -13.32 -14.10
CA ARG A 191 -20.50 -13.73 -14.22
C ARG A 191 -21.18 -13.48 -12.89
#